data_AF-A0A9X3F394-F1
#
_entry.id   AF-A0A9X3F394-F1
#
_cell.length_a   1.000
_cell.length_b   1.000
_cell.length_c   1.000
_cell.angle_alpha   90.00
_cell.angle_beta   90.00
_cell.angle_gamma   90.00
#
_symmetry.space_group_name_H-M   'P 1'
#
loop_
_entity.id
_entity.type
_entity.pdbx_description
1 polymer ?
#
loop_
_entity_poly.entity_id
_entity_poly.type
_entity_poly.pdbx_seq_one_letter_code
_entity_poly.pdbx_strand_id
1 'polypeptide(L)'
;MLGLPLQALDVAAQRELKRAALVHRHGLDPGPLVASPDEWGYRWSSKRVVTGTSGHVLVGSYHRGSHAPAAMDDCRVDHPAIAAAARELQAAASALAIEPYDEAAGAGDLRYAWFETDGHDVLLTLITAARPSRAAERCPRP
;
A
#
# COMPACT_ATOMS: atom_id res chain seq x y z
N MET A 1 -11.82 4.96 -6.43
CA MET A 1 -11.87 4.58 -5.00
C MET A 1 -10.70 3.66 -4.68
N LEU A 2 -9.84 4.02 -3.72
CA LEU A 2 -8.69 3.22 -3.28
C LEU A 2 -9.13 2.32 -2.12
N GLY A 3 -9.00 1.01 -2.25
CA GLY A 3 -8.97 0.00 -1.17
C GLY A 3 -10.13 -0.13 -0.16
N LEU A 4 -10.70 0.98 0.35
CA LEU A 4 -11.55 1.11 1.53
C LEU A 4 -13.01 1.42 1.12
N PRO A 5 -13.82 0.40 0.77
CA PRO A 5 -15.15 0.62 0.17
C PRO A 5 -16.18 1.19 1.14
N LEU A 6 -15.92 1.09 2.45
CA LEU A 6 -16.86 1.52 3.49
C LEU A 6 -16.38 2.76 4.25
N GLN A 7 -15.34 3.44 3.78
CA GLN A 7 -14.74 4.58 4.49
C GLN A 7 -15.69 5.77 4.68
N ALA A 8 -16.72 5.89 3.83
CA ALA A 8 -17.75 6.91 3.96
C ALA A 8 -18.74 6.67 5.12
N LEU A 9 -18.74 5.47 5.70
CA LEU A 9 -19.59 5.09 6.82
C LEU A 9 -18.82 5.19 8.13
N ASP A 10 -19.49 5.57 9.22
CA ASP A 10 -18.94 5.42 10.56
C ASP A 10 -18.76 3.93 10.92
N VAL A 11 -17.95 3.64 11.94
CA VAL A 11 -17.61 2.26 12.31
C VAL A 11 -18.84 1.46 12.75
N ALA A 12 -19.84 2.08 13.36
CA ALA A 12 -21.06 1.38 13.76
C ALA A 12 -21.86 0.90 12.54
N ALA A 13 -22.05 1.76 11.55
CA ALA A 13 -22.68 1.45 10.28
C ALA A 13 -21.87 0.42 9.47
N GLN A 14 -20.53 0.51 9.49
CA GLN A 14 -19.68 -0.51 8.87
C GLN A 14 -19.88 -1.89 9.50
N ARG A 15 -20.00 -1.97 10.83
CA ARG A 15 -20.24 -3.24 11.54
C ARG A 15 -21.61 -3.81 11.22
N GLU A 16 -22.65 -2.99 11.24
CA GLU A 16 -23.99 -3.46 10.91
C GLU A 16 -24.09 -3.98 9.48
N LEU A 17 -23.47 -3.28 8.52
CA LEU A 17 -23.42 -3.73 7.13
C LEU A 17 -22.66 -5.07 7.00
N LYS A 18 -21.55 -5.25 7.72
CA LYS A 18 -20.79 -6.51 7.72
C LYS A 18 -21.62 -7.67 8.32
N ARG A 19 -22.33 -7.42 9.42
CA ARG A 19 -23.22 -8.41 10.06
C ARG A 19 -24.37 -8.80 9.12
N ALA A 20 -25.07 -7.82 8.57
CA ALA A 20 -26.15 -8.05 7.62
C ALA A 20 -25.67 -8.82 6.37
N ALA A 21 -24.47 -8.53 5.87
CA ALA A 21 -23.88 -9.26 4.74
C ALA A 21 -23.58 -10.73 5.06
N LEU A 22 -23.11 -11.03 6.28
CA LEU A 22 -22.87 -12.42 6.73
C LEU A 22 -24.18 -13.20 6.84
N VAL A 23 -25.20 -12.61 7.45
CA VAL A 23 -26.53 -13.23 7.56
C VAL A 23 -27.13 -13.46 6.17
N HIS A 24 -27.10 -12.45 5.30
CA HIS A 24 -27.70 -12.54 3.97
C HIS A 24 -27.00 -13.56 3.07
N ARG A 25 -25.66 -13.59 3.07
CA ARG A 25 -24.88 -14.44 2.15
C ARG A 25 -24.69 -15.86 2.67
N HIS A 26 -24.65 -16.04 3.98
CA HIS A 26 -24.23 -17.30 4.59
C HIS A 26 -25.23 -17.85 5.62
N GLY A 27 -26.29 -17.13 5.98
CA GLY A 27 -27.21 -17.53 7.04
C GLY A 27 -26.58 -17.55 8.43
N LEU A 28 -25.41 -16.91 8.60
CA LEU A 28 -24.66 -16.89 9.85
C LEU A 28 -24.87 -15.57 10.57
N ASP A 29 -25.46 -15.62 11.77
CA ASP A 29 -25.48 -14.48 12.69
C ASP A 29 -24.28 -14.57 13.65
N PRO A 30 -23.25 -13.73 13.48
CA PRO A 30 -22.11 -13.72 14.38
C PRO A 30 -22.42 -13.06 15.73
N GLY A 31 -23.62 -12.49 15.91
CA GLY A 31 -23.92 -11.62 17.04
C GLY A 31 -23.15 -10.29 16.94
N PRO A 32 -22.84 -9.64 18.08
CA PRO A 32 -22.11 -8.38 18.10
C PRO A 32 -20.69 -8.51 17.53
N LEU A 33 -20.35 -7.65 16.56
CA LEU A 33 -19.00 -7.58 16.01
C LEU A 33 -18.07 -6.76 16.90
N VAL A 34 -16.89 -7.31 17.21
CA VAL A 34 -15.82 -6.60 17.91
C VAL A 34 -15.20 -5.56 16.98
N ALA A 35 -15.09 -4.32 17.46
CA ALA A 35 -14.47 -3.23 16.71
C ALA A 35 -12.94 -3.33 16.78
N SER A 36 -12.26 -2.83 15.74
CA SER A 36 -10.84 -2.48 15.87
C SER A 36 -10.71 -1.42 16.97
N PRO A 37 -9.67 -1.48 17.84
CA PRO A 37 -9.43 -0.44 18.83
C PRO A 37 -9.15 0.91 18.16
N ASP A 38 -8.51 0.90 16.99
CA ASP A 38 -8.16 2.07 16.21
C ASP A 38 -8.80 2.05 14.83
N GLU A 39 -9.30 3.20 14.38
CA GLU A 39 -9.84 3.39 13.03
C GLU A 39 -8.75 3.68 11.99
N TRP A 40 -7.58 4.13 12.45
CA TRP A 40 -6.45 4.59 11.63
C TRP A 40 -5.16 4.00 12.19
N GLY A 41 -4.09 3.95 11.39
CA GLY A 41 -2.80 3.42 11.83
C GLY A 41 -2.75 1.91 12.11
N TYR A 42 -3.86 1.19 11.92
CA TYR A 42 -3.97 -0.22 12.28
C TYR A 42 -3.27 -1.17 11.28
N ARG A 43 -2.76 -0.68 10.15
CA ARG A 43 -2.13 -1.53 9.12
C ARG A 43 -0.61 -1.50 9.26
N TRP A 44 -0.08 -2.63 9.74
CA TRP A 44 1.34 -2.85 10.01
C TRP A 44 2.12 -3.48 8.85
N SER A 45 1.44 -3.72 7.71
CA SER A 45 2.03 -4.27 6.50
C SER A 45 1.35 -3.68 5.26
N SER A 46 2.11 -3.03 4.38
CA SER A 46 1.61 -2.28 3.22
C SER A 46 2.46 -2.55 1.98
N LYS A 47 1.89 -3.28 1.01
CA LYS A 47 2.49 -3.44 -0.32
C LYS A 47 1.96 -2.33 -1.24
N ARG A 48 2.89 -1.59 -1.84
CA ARG A 48 2.61 -0.45 -2.71
C ARG A 48 3.20 -0.65 -4.09
N VAL A 49 2.49 -0.16 -5.10
CA VAL A 49 2.94 -0.06 -6.50
C VAL A 49 3.93 1.10 -6.59
N VAL A 50 5.03 0.89 -7.29
CA VAL A 50 5.96 1.97 -7.67
C VAL A 50 5.66 2.35 -9.12
N THR A 51 5.40 3.62 -9.37
CA THR A 51 5.01 4.14 -10.70
C THR A 51 5.62 5.52 -10.94
N GLY A 52 5.16 6.22 -11.99
CA GLY A 52 5.64 7.54 -12.37
C GLY A 52 6.76 7.44 -13.39
N THR A 53 7.74 8.32 -13.29
CA THR A 53 8.90 8.37 -14.21
C THR A 53 10.20 8.40 -13.43
N SER A 54 11.30 8.11 -14.12
CA SER A 54 12.63 8.34 -13.56
C SER A 54 12.78 9.83 -13.20
N GLY A 55 13.15 10.12 -11.95
CA GLY A 55 13.22 11.49 -11.42
C GLY A 55 11.91 12.00 -10.78
N HIS A 56 10.79 11.32 -10.99
CA HIS A 56 9.50 11.62 -10.37
C HIS A 56 8.74 10.32 -10.09
N VAL A 57 9.25 9.57 -9.11
CA VAL A 57 8.70 8.30 -8.67
C VAL A 57 7.49 8.56 -7.78
N LEU A 58 6.45 7.75 -7.94
CA LEU A 58 5.27 7.75 -7.08
C LEU A 58 5.11 6.38 -6.42
N VAL A 59 4.70 6.37 -5.15
CA VAL A 59 4.46 5.14 -4.39
C VAL A 59 3.00 5.10 -3.96
N GLY A 60 2.25 4.08 -4.38
CA GLY A 60 0.82 4.03 -4.11
C GLY A 60 0.14 2.70 -4.38
N SER A 61 -1.07 2.71 -4.93
CA SER A 61 -1.80 1.49 -5.28
C SER A 61 -2.63 1.66 -6.54
N TYR A 62 -3.16 0.56 -7.07
CA TYR A 62 -4.06 0.63 -8.20
C TYR A 62 -5.45 1.09 -7.79
N HIS A 63 -6.09 1.88 -8.65
CA HIS A 63 -7.52 2.13 -8.54
C HIS A 63 -8.31 0.82 -8.60
N ARG A 64 -9.29 0.68 -7.71
CA ARG A 64 -10.16 -0.51 -7.66
C ARG A 64 -10.74 -0.81 -9.04
N GLY A 65 -10.57 -2.06 -9.49
CA GLY A 65 -11.08 -2.54 -10.78
C GLY A 65 -10.22 -2.17 -11.99
N SER A 66 -8.99 -1.67 -11.78
CA SER A 66 -8.07 -1.32 -12.86
C SER A 66 -6.61 -1.58 -12.46
N HIS A 67 -5.69 -1.50 -13.44
CA HIS A 67 -4.25 -1.35 -13.21
C HIS A 67 -3.77 0.09 -13.38
N ALA A 68 -4.69 1.07 -13.28
CA ALA A 68 -4.32 2.48 -13.29
C ALA A 68 -3.75 2.83 -11.90
N PRO A 69 -2.47 3.24 -11.80
CA PRO A 69 -1.86 3.52 -10.52
C PRO A 69 -2.31 4.87 -9.99
N ALA A 70 -2.31 5.01 -8.68
CA ALA A 70 -2.66 6.21 -7.96
C ALA A 70 -1.68 6.42 -6.82
N ALA A 71 -1.14 7.64 -6.72
CA ALA A 71 -0.31 8.04 -5.60
C ALA A 71 -1.10 7.89 -4.28
N MET A 72 -0.41 7.43 -3.24
CA MET A 72 -0.98 7.35 -1.90
C MET A 72 -0.13 8.15 -0.94
N ASP A 73 -0.37 9.45 -0.95
CA ASP A 73 0.13 10.33 0.09
C ASP A 73 -0.74 10.13 1.34
N ASP A 74 -0.08 9.99 2.48
CA ASP A 74 -0.71 10.02 3.81
C ASP A 74 -1.86 9.00 4.00
N CYS A 75 -1.62 7.74 3.64
CA CYS A 75 -2.58 6.66 3.83
C CYS A 75 -2.91 6.47 5.33
N ARG A 76 -4.08 6.98 5.75
CA ARG A 76 -4.51 7.02 7.16
C ARG A 76 -4.59 5.66 7.85
N VAL A 77 -4.77 4.57 7.11
CA VAL A 77 -4.85 3.24 7.72
C VAL A 77 -3.48 2.62 7.94
N ASP A 78 -2.43 3.08 7.24
CA ASP A 78 -1.06 2.61 7.43
C ASP A 78 -0.51 3.13 8.76
N HIS A 79 0.26 2.29 9.45
CA HIS A 79 1.01 2.70 10.63
C HIS A 79 1.90 3.92 10.29
N PRO A 80 2.05 4.91 11.20
CA PRO A 80 2.82 6.13 10.92
C PRO A 80 4.24 5.88 10.43
N ALA A 81 4.92 4.84 10.95
CA ALA A 81 6.25 4.44 10.49
C ALA A 81 6.27 4.03 9.01
N ILE A 82 5.25 3.31 8.54
CA ILE A 82 5.10 2.93 7.13
C ILE A 82 4.85 4.17 6.27
N ALA A 83 4.00 5.09 6.73
CA ALA A 83 3.75 6.34 6.01
C ALA A 83 5.02 7.20 5.87
N ALA A 84 5.85 7.25 6.91
CA ALA A 84 7.15 7.92 6.88
C ALA A 84 8.13 7.23 5.91
N ALA A 85 8.31 5.92 6.03
CA ALA A 85 9.19 5.14 5.16
C ALA A 85 8.78 5.21 3.68
N ALA A 86 7.49 5.25 3.38
CA ALA A 86 7.02 5.39 2.00
C ALA A 86 7.34 6.76 1.39
N ARG A 87 7.24 7.85 2.17
CA ARG A 87 7.65 9.19 1.74
C ARG A 87 9.17 9.25 1.50
N GLU A 88 9.94 8.65 2.39
CA GLU A 88 11.40 8.57 2.26
C GLU A 88 11.81 7.77 1.01
N LEU A 89 11.21 6.60 0.80
CA LEU A 89 11.44 5.81 -0.42
C LEU A 89 11.10 6.63 -1.67
N GLN A 90 9.97 7.32 -1.70
CA GLN A 90 9.56 8.13 -2.85
C GLN A 90 10.59 9.22 -3.17
N ALA A 91 11.05 9.93 -2.13
CA ALA A 91 12.06 10.97 -2.27
C ALA A 91 13.41 10.39 -2.75
N ALA A 92 13.90 9.33 -2.10
CA ALA A 92 15.16 8.69 -2.44
C ALA A 92 15.15 8.10 -3.85
N ALA A 93 14.08 7.37 -4.22
CA ALA A 93 13.94 6.77 -5.54
C ALA A 93 13.89 7.82 -6.65
N SER A 94 13.23 8.96 -6.40
CA SER A 94 13.20 10.09 -7.33
C SER A 94 14.60 10.71 -7.47
N ALA A 95 15.29 10.97 -6.36
CA ALA A 95 16.64 11.55 -6.37
C ALA A 95 17.67 10.65 -7.07
N LEU A 96 17.55 9.33 -6.92
CA LEU A 96 18.42 8.33 -7.56
C LEU A 96 17.98 7.99 -9.00
N ALA A 97 16.92 8.65 -9.49
CA ALA A 97 16.37 8.42 -10.82
C ALA A 97 16.06 6.93 -11.07
N ILE A 98 15.53 6.24 -10.04
CA ILE A 98 15.12 4.84 -10.15
C ILE A 98 14.01 4.72 -11.19
N GLU A 99 14.11 3.71 -12.04
CA GLU A 99 13.15 3.43 -13.11
C GLU A 99 11.99 2.59 -12.55
N PRO A 100 10.76 3.14 -12.45
CA PRO A 100 9.58 2.36 -12.11
C PRO A 100 9.27 1.33 -13.20
N TYR A 101 8.58 0.26 -12.82
CA TYR A 101 8.09 -0.71 -13.79
C TYR A 101 6.76 -0.26 -14.43
N ASP A 102 6.69 -0.34 -15.74
CA ASP A 102 5.49 -0.13 -16.54
C ASP A 102 4.87 -1.49 -16.90
N GLU A 103 3.76 -1.83 -16.25
CA GLU A 103 3.02 -3.09 -16.49
C GLU A 103 2.42 -3.16 -17.90
N ALA A 104 2.12 -2.03 -18.55
CA ALA A 104 1.55 -2.01 -19.90
C ALA A 104 2.63 -2.28 -20.97
N ALA A 105 3.83 -1.70 -20.78
CA ALA A 105 4.97 -1.91 -21.65
C ALA A 105 5.75 -3.20 -21.32
N GLY A 106 5.57 -3.76 -20.12
CA GLY A 106 6.36 -4.88 -19.63
C GLY A 106 7.83 -4.53 -19.38
N ALA A 107 8.13 -3.26 -19.12
CA ALA A 107 9.48 -2.69 -19.09
C ALA A 107 9.74 -1.88 -17.82
N GLY A 108 11.00 -1.53 -17.57
CA GLY A 108 11.44 -0.87 -16.33
C GLY A 108 11.90 -1.89 -15.27
N ASP A 109 12.02 -1.47 -14.01
CA ASP A 109 12.63 -2.32 -12.98
C ASP A 109 11.91 -2.35 -11.63
N LEU A 110 11.83 -1.23 -10.90
CA LEU A 110 11.24 -1.26 -9.56
C LEU A 110 9.70 -1.34 -9.66
N ARG A 111 9.13 -2.49 -9.30
CA ARG A 111 7.70 -2.80 -9.46
C ARG A 111 6.88 -2.44 -8.23
N TYR A 112 7.33 -2.90 -7.08
CA TYR A 112 6.61 -2.75 -5.82
C TYR A 112 7.58 -2.49 -4.67
N ALA A 113 7.06 -1.85 -3.64
CA ALA A 113 7.70 -1.71 -2.34
C ALA A 113 6.77 -2.29 -1.28
N TRP A 114 7.29 -3.18 -0.45
CA TRP A 114 6.54 -3.76 0.65
C TRP A 114 7.16 -3.35 1.98
N PHE A 115 6.36 -2.67 2.78
CA PHE A 115 6.72 -2.16 4.10
C PHE A 115 6.06 -3.01 5.16
N GLU A 116 6.83 -3.42 6.16
CA GLU A 116 6.34 -4.11 7.36
C GLU A 116 6.98 -3.45 8.57
N THR A 117 6.24 -3.31 9.67
CA THR A 117 6.75 -2.68 10.89
C THR A 117 6.35 -3.47 12.12
N ASP A 118 7.20 -3.44 13.14
CA ASP A 118 6.91 -3.90 14.50
C ASP A 118 6.58 -2.74 15.45
N GLY A 119 6.43 -1.53 14.92
CA GLY A 119 6.13 -0.30 15.66
C GLY A 119 7.36 0.54 15.98
N HIS A 120 8.55 -0.03 15.85
CA HIS A 120 9.84 0.63 16.05
C HIS A 120 10.61 0.70 14.74
N ASP A 121 10.81 -0.45 14.09
CA ASP A 121 11.58 -0.58 12.87
C ASP A 121 10.66 -0.84 11.67
N VAL A 122 11.18 -0.54 10.46
CA VAL A 122 10.49 -0.83 9.20
C VAL A 122 11.38 -1.73 8.35
N LEU A 123 10.88 -2.92 8.03
CA LEU A 123 11.43 -3.77 6.98
C LEU A 123 10.89 -3.29 5.63
N LEU A 124 11.78 -2.87 4.75
CA LEU A 124 11.46 -2.52 3.36
C LEU A 124 11.97 -3.61 2.41
N THR A 125 11.04 -4.24 1.69
CA THR A 125 11.34 -5.16 0.59
C THR A 125 11.08 -4.47 -0.75
N LEU A 126 12.11 -4.35 -1.58
CA LEU A 126 12.02 -3.86 -2.95
C LEU A 126 11.81 -5.03 -3.92
N ILE A 127 10.76 -4.97 -4.72
CA ILE A 127 10.41 -6.00 -5.70
C ILE A 127 10.73 -5.48 -7.09
N THR A 128 11.69 -6.13 -7.75
CA THR A 128 12.27 -5.70 -9.03
C THR A 128 11.89 -6.66 -10.16
N ALA A 129 12.04 -6.22 -11.41
CA ALA A 129 11.62 -7.00 -12.57
C ALA A 129 12.60 -8.13 -12.93
N ALA A 130 13.90 -7.95 -12.64
CA ALA A 130 14.93 -8.90 -13.01
C ALA A 130 16.08 -8.99 -11.99
N ARG A 131 16.97 -9.97 -12.23
CA ARG A 131 18.30 -10.06 -11.61
C ARG A 131 19.36 -10.14 -12.72
N PRO A 132 20.42 -9.28 -12.71
CA PRO A 132 20.61 -8.15 -11.79
C PRO A 132 19.55 -7.05 -12.01
N SER A 133 19.31 -6.26 -10.96
CA SER A 133 18.34 -5.15 -10.98
C SER A 133 19.09 -3.82 -10.99
N ARG A 134 18.67 -2.91 -11.88
CA ARG A 134 19.16 -1.53 -11.98
C ARG A 134 18.84 -0.73 -10.72
N ALA A 135 17.67 -0.96 -10.13
CA ALA A 135 17.26 -0.36 -8.87
C ALA A 135 18.18 -0.82 -7.72
N ALA A 136 18.49 -2.11 -7.66
CA ALA A 136 19.40 -2.65 -6.65
C ALA A 136 20.83 -2.11 -6.78
N GLU A 137 21.33 -1.87 -8.00
CA GLU A 137 22.65 -1.28 -8.24
C GLU A 137 22.77 0.17 -7.76
N ARG A 138 21.66 0.91 -7.74
CA ARG A 138 21.60 2.32 -7.32
C ARG A 138 21.29 2.50 -5.84
N CYS A 139 20.84 1.45 -5.17
CA CYS A 139 20.60 1.51 -3.73
C CYS A 139 21.93 1.50 -2.98
N PRO A 140 22.09 2.36 -1.95
CA PRO A 140 23.21 2.25 -1.02
C PRO A 140 23.24 0.84 -0.42
N ARG A 141 24.44 0.24 -0.34
CA ARG A 141 24.60 -1.01 0.40
C ARG A 141 24.70 -0.70 1.89
N PRO A 142 24.07 -1.52 2.76
CA PRO A 142 24.20 -1.39 4.21
C PRO A 142 25.65 -1.56 4.67
#